data_AF-A0A955P9R8-F1
#
_entry.id   AF-A0A955P9R8-F1
#
_cell.length_a   1.000
_cell.length_b   1.000
_cell.length_c   1.000
_cell.angle_alpha   90.00
_cell.angle_beta   90.00
_cell.angle_gamma   90.00
#
_symmetry.space_group_name_H-M   'P 1'
#
loop_
_entity.id
_entity.type
_entity.pdbx_description
1 polymer ?
#
loop_
_entity_poly.entity_id
_entity_poly.type
_entity_poly.pdbx_seq_one_letter_code
_entity_poly.pdbx_strand_id
1 'polypeptide(L)'
;MSDPDDHLTDTYYHDPDNSSEHYPRFTTEHGTRVNFRHGIWTGSEYDNSRLKLINLPMLKDHQYKTMITACLKNYMGVIAPSYGDPWKIEYHDNFQYKVGKMVGGTRFPDLNILDATWVITKDGPEGYATNAVEVGTLIAGVDPVAVDYHAGKHVLFPLSSNNRHHPDNSNNLHTCLTSALTDLRSAGYEVIPSLEDSSYTLLTNQTLDVGMWRLY
;
A
#
# COMPACT_ATOMS: atom_id res chain seq x y z
N MET A 1 -8.27 26.57 -5.88
CA MET A 1 -7.25 27.19 -6.76
C MET A 1 -5.90 26.75 -6.24
N SER A 2 -5.10 26.09 -7.07
CA SER A 2 -3.75 25.66 -6.72
C SER A 2 -2.86 26.88 -6.43
N ASP A 3 -2.06 26.80 -5.38
CA ASP A 3 -1.04 27.78 -5.04
C ASP A 3 -0.10 28.00 -6.25
N PRO A 4 0.12 29.23 -6.75
CA PRO A 4 1.03 29.47 -7.87
C PRO A 4 2.49 29.05 -7.54
N ASP A 5 2.86 28.96 -6.26
CA ASP A 5 4.21 28.59 -5.80
C ASP A 5 4.32 27.10 -5.39
N ASP A 6 3.30 26.29 -5.70
CA ASP A 6 3.18 24.87 -5.31
C ASP A 6 4.35 23.98 -5.80
N HIS A 7 5.10 24.47 -6.79
CA HIS A 7 6.18 23.76 -7.45
C HIS A 7 7.57 24.11 -6.91
N LEU A 8 7.68 24.98 -5.89
CA LEU A 8 8.96 25.56 -5.46
C LEU A 8 9.54 24.97 -4.15
N THR A 9 8.76 24.27 -3.33
CA THR A 9 9.18 23.87 -1.98
C THR A 9 9.03 22.39 -1.68
N ASP A 10 10.07 21.77 -1.11
CA ASP A 10 10.02 20.37 -0.67
C ASP A 10 9.23 20.28 0.63
N THR A 11 8.04 19.70 0.56
CA THR A 11 7.04 19.68 1.64
C THR A 11 6.06 18.54 1.44
N TYR A 12 5.31 18.22 2.48
CA TYR A 12 4.07 17.48 2.32
C TYR A 12 2.97 18.43 1.81
N TYR A 13 2.30 18.06 0.72
CA TYR A 13 1.22 18.88 0.19
C TYR A 13 -0.02 18.81 1.08
N HIS A 14 -0.66 19.95 1.30
CA HIS A 14 -2.01 20.02 1.84
C HIS A 14 -2.97 20.16 0.66
N ASP A 15 -3.65 19.07 0.31
CA ASP A 15 -4.69 19.12 -0.70
C ASP A 15 -5.93 19.84 -0.13
N PRO A 16 -6.26 21.05 -0.62
CA PRO A 16 -7.40 21.80 -0.10
C PRO A 16 -8.74 21.15 -0.42
N ASP A 17 -8.78 20.25 -1.42
CA ASP A 17 -9.98 19.52 -1.84
C ASP A 17 -10.03 18.09 -1.23
N ASN A 18 -8.94 17.64 -0.59
CA ASN A 18 -8.85 16.37 0.14
C ASN A 18 -8.10 16.57 1.48
N SER A 19 -8.84 17.00 2.50
CA SER A 19 -8.29 17.48 3.78
C SER A 19 -7.61 16.41 4.65
N SER A 20 -7.67 15.13 4.30
CA SER A 20 -7.20 14.02 5.15
C SER A 20 -5.83 13.44 4.79
N GLU A 21 -5.26 13.79 3.63
CA GLU A 21 -4.11 13.06 3.07
C GLU A 21 -3.02 14.01 2.57
N HIS A 22 -1.95 14.13 3.37
CA HIS A 22 -0.75 14.85 2.97
C HIS A 22 0.25 13.90 2.33
N TYR A 23 0.73 14.21 1.14
CA TYR A 23 1.66 13.37 0.40
C TYR A 23 2.92 14.13 -0.01
N PRO A 24 4.04 13.42 -0.27
CA PRO A 24 5.32 14.08 -0.48
C PRO A 24 5.36 14.87 -1.79
N ARG A 25 6.05 15.99 -1.75
CA ARG A 25 6.53 16.72 -2.91
C ARG A 25 7.97 17.09 -2.67
N PHE A 26 8.80 16.80 -3.66
CA PHE A 26 10.22 16.95 -3.51
C PHE A 26 10.89 17.17 -4.85
N THR A 27 12.12 17.66 -4.80
CA THR A 27 12.97 17.79 -5.96
C THR A 27 14.06 16.73 -5.86
N THR A 28 14.17 15.88 -6.87
CA THR A 28 15.28 14.91 -6.96
C THR A 28 16.62 15.63 -7.08
N GLU A 29 17.73 14.93 -6.82
CA GLU A 29 19.09 15.46 -7.03
C GLU A 29 19.36 15.91 -8.48
N HIS A 30 18.59 15.38 -9.44
CA HIS A 30 18.67 15.75 -10.85
C HIS A 30 17.76 16.94 -11.23
N GLY A 31 17.17 17.63 -10.26
CA GLY A 31 16.31 18.79 -10.49
C GLY A 31 14.90 18.44 -10.98
N THR A 32 14.52 17.16 -11.00
CA THR A 32 13.14 16.76 -11.33
C THR A 32 12.23 17.08 -10.16
N ARG A 33 11.28 17.99 -10.36
CA ARG A 33 10.26 18.34 -9.37
C ARG A 33 9.08 17.37 -9.44
N VAL A 34 8.84 16.68 -8.33
CA VAL A 34 7.84 15.62 -8.20
C VAL A 34 6.74 16.07 -7.25
N ASN A 35 5.49 15.94 -7.70
CA ASN A 35 4.32 15.91 -6.86
C ASN A 35 3.79 14.46 -6.86
N PHE A 36 3.72 13.82 -5.69
CA PHE A 36 3.41 12.40 -5.63
C PHE A 36 2.08 12.06 -6.30
N ARG A 37 1.02 12.83 -6.06
CA ARG A 37 -0.29 12.64 -6.69
C ARG A 37 -0.30 13.03 -8.16
N HIS A 38 0.22 14.21 -8.49
CA HIS A 38 0.01 14.84 -9.79
C HIS A 38 1.10 14.55 -10.84
N GLY A 39 2.26 14.02 -10.45
CA GLY A 39 3.34 13.63 -11.35
C GLY A 39 4.50 14.60 -11.40
N ILE A 40 5.12 14.75 -12.57
CA ILE A 40 6.35 15.54 -12.75
C ILE A 40 6.02 16.93 -13.28
N TRP A 41 6.59 17.97 -12.67
CA TRP A 41 6.46 19.35 -13.15
C TRP A 41 7.15 19.53 -14.50
N THR A 42 6.42 20.08 -15.47
CA THR A 42 6.90 20.31 -16.84
C THR A 42 7.41 21.73 -17.09
N GLY A 43 7.24 22.63 -16.12
CA GLY A 43 7.45 24.08 -16.28
C GLY A 43 6.14 24.88 -16.31
N SER A 44 5.03 24.23 -16.68
CA SER A 44 3.70 24.86 -16.73
C SER A 44 2.64 24.09 -15.95
N GLU A 45 2.74 22.76 -15.90
CA GLU A 45 1.79 21.89 -15.20
C GLU A 45 2.47 20.60 -14.71
N TYR A 46 1.78 19.84 -13.87
CA TYR A 46 2.19 18.50 -13.49
C TYR A 46 1.66 17.46 -14.49
N ASP A 47 2.55 16.63 -15.02
CA ASP A 47 2.22 15.52 -15.91
C ASP A 47 2.29 14.19 -15.15
N ASN A 48 1.11 13.60 -14.91
CA ASN A 48 0.95 12.36 -14.18
C ASN A 48 1.60 11.16 -14.89
N SER A 49 1.60 11.17 -16.23
CA SER A 49 2.07 10.04 -17.05
C SER A 49 3.58 9.79 -16.95
N ARG A 50 4.33 10.81 -16.52
CA ARG A 50 5.80 10.79 -16.43
C ARG A 50 6.33 10.29 -15.10
N LEU A 51 5.46 10.08 -14.12
CA LEU A 51 5.82 9.44 -12.86
C LEU A 51 5.37 7.98 -12.88
N LYS A 52 6.19 7.08 -12.34
CA LYS A 52 5.82 5.69 -12.09
C LYS A 52 6.05 5.35 -10.63
N LEU A 53 5.09 4.66 -10.02
CA LEU A 53 5.16 4.23 -8.62
C LEU A 53 5.18 2.72 -8.53
N ILE A 54 6.26 2.19 -7.95
CA ILE A 54 6.38 0.79 -7.55
C ILE A 54 6.22 0.73 -6.03
N ASN A 55 5.17 0.07 -5.56
CA ASN A 55 4.93 -0.17 -4.14
C ASN A 55 5.56 -1.51 -3.73
N LEU A 56 6.53 -1.48 -2.82
CA LEU A 56 7.34 -2.66 -2.43
C LEU A 56 7.30 -2.92 -0.90
N PRO A 57 6.17 -3.34 -0.31
CA PRO A 57 6.11 -3.70 1.10
C PRO A 57 6.53 -5.14 1.37
N MET A 58 6.78 -5.45 2.65
CA MET A 58 6.96 -6.82 3.16
C MET A 58 5.69 -7.32 3.84
N LEU A 59 5.31 -8.57 3.55
CA LEU A 59 4.15 -9.23 4.16
C LEU A 59 4.45 -9.60 5.63
N LYS A 60 3.55 -9.18 6.53
CA LYS A 60 3.58 -9.63 7.93
C LYS A 60 2.23 -9.58 8.62
N ASP A 61 2.11 -10.40 9.64
CA ASP A 61 1.05 -10.35 10.66
C ASP A 61 0.96 -8.97 11.31
N HIS A 62 -0.25 -8.47 11.51
CA HIS A 62 -0.50 -7.28 12.31
C HIS A 62 -1.81 -7.39 13.08
N GLN A 63 -1.85 -7.03 14.36
CA GLN A 63 -3.10 -7.09 15.12
C GLN A 63 -4.09 -5.93 14.81
N TYR A 64 -5.31 -6.09 15.32
CA TYR A 64 -6.35 -5.04 15.43
C TYR A 64 -7.04 -4.63 14.14
N LYS A 65 -6.53 -3.68 13.36
CA LYS A 65 -7.36 -3.00 12.36
C LYS A 65 -7.27 -3.64 10.97
N THR A 66 -6.08 -3.90 10.44
CA THR A 66 -5.93 -4.44 9.08
C THR A 66 -5.63 -5.94 9.04
N MET A 67 -5.34 -6.55 10.20
CA MET A 67 -4.89 -7.95 10.37
C MET A 67 -3.56 -8.32 9.71
N ILE A 68 -3.16 -7.60 8.67
CA ILE A 68 -1.89 -7.78 7.95
C ILE A 68 -1.25 -6.41 7.71
N THR A 69 0.05 -6.40 7.44
CA THR A 69 0.71 -5.33 6.69
C THR A 69 1.11 -5.91 5.34
N ALA A 70 0.69 -5.22 4.27
CA ALA A 70 0.91 -5.55 2.88
C ALA A 70 0.77 -4.25 2.04
N CYS A 71 0.34 -4.34 0.77
CA CYS A 71 0.36 -3.24 -0.20
C CYS A 71 -0.48 -2.04 0.21
N LEU A 72 -1.73 -2.22 0.65
CA LEU A 72 -2.61 -1.11 1.01
C LEU A 72 -2.09 -0.37 2.24
N LYS A 73 -1.65 -1.11 3.26
CA LYS A 73 -1.18 -0.53 4.52
C LYS A 73 0.14 0.22 4.36
N ASN A 74 0.95 -0.09 3.35
CA ASN A 74 2.22 0.59 3.12
C ASN A 74 2.07 2.09 2.88
N TYR A 75 0.92 2.53 2.37
CA TYR A 75 0.60 3.94 2.17
C TYR A 75 0.53 4.76 3.47
N MET A 76 0.38 4.10 4.62
CA MET A 76 0.52 4.78 5.91
C MET A 76 1.88 5.44 6.09
N GLY A 77 2.95 4.88 5.52
CA GLY A 77 4.30 5.47 5.56
C GLY A 77 4.51 6.56 4.51
N VAL A 78 3.61 6.68 3.54
CA VAL A 78 3.64 7.70 2.49
C VAL A 78 2.96 8.98 2.96
N ILE A 79 1.90 8.85 3.76
CA ILE A 79 1.07 9.98 4.15
C ILE A 79 1.63 10.64 5.41
N ALA A 80 1.76 11.96 5.39
CA ALA A 80 2.00 12.73 6.61
C ALA A 80 0.69 12.99 7.36
N PRO A 81 0.71 12.97 8.69
CA PRO A 81 -0.44 13.38 9.48
C PRO A 81 -0.74 14.86 9.25
N SER A 82 -2.02 15.19 9.14
CA SER A 82 -2.46 16.58 9.19
C SER A 82 -2.03 17.16 10.54
N TYR A 83 -1.10 18.12 10.50
CA TYR A 83 -0.60 18.93 11.62
C TYR A 83 0.54 18.36 12.48
N GLY A 84 1.47 17.61 11.89
CA GLY A 84 2.79 17.40 12.52
C GLY A 84 2.80 16.49 13.76
N ASP A 85 1.69 15.82 14.06
CA ASP A 85 1.61 14.82 15.11
C ASP A 85 1.49 13.40 14.50
N PRO A 86 2.59 12.62 14.46
CA PRO A 86 2.59 11.25 13.94
C PRO A 86 1.74 10.27 14.74
N TRP A 87 1.20 10.68 15.90
CA TRP A 87 0.48 9.83 16.83
C TRP A 87 -1.00 10.18 16.97
N LYS A 88 -1.58 11.00 16.08
CA LYS A 88 -3.02 11.23 16.12
C LYS A 88 -3.76 9.90 16.03
N ILE A 89 -4.35 9.52 17.16
CA ILE A 89 -5.23 8.37 17.38
C ILE A 89 -6.29 8.27 16.28
N GLU A 90 -6.69 9.40 15.71
CA GLU A 90 -7.61 9.47 14.59
C GLU A 90 -7.18 8.62 13.38
N TYR A 91 -5.90 8.49 13.03
CA TYR A 91 -5.49 7.59 11.94
C TYR A 91 -5.58 6.11 12.34
N HIS A 92 -5.31 5.79 13.61
CA HIS A 92 -5.38 4.41 14.11
C HIS A 92 -6.82 3.93 14.36
N ASP A 93 -7.73 4.87 14.63
CA ASP A 93 -9.14 4.58 14.80
C ASP A 93 -9.79 4.26 13.46
N ASN A 94 -10.49 3.12 13.43
CA ASN A 94 -11.20 2.64 12.25
C ASN A 94 -10.29 2.58 11.00
N PHE A 95 -8.99 2.32 11.18
CA PHE A 95 -7.98 2.34 10.13
C PHE A 95 -8.29 1.39 8.96
N GLN A 96 -8.99 0.29 9.21
CA GLN A 96 -9.49 -0.60 8.15
C GLN A 96 -10.38 0.09 7.12
N TYR A 97 -11.04 1.20 7.48
CA TYR A 97 -11.89 1.97 6.58
C TYR A 97 -11.17 3.14 5.90
N LYS A 98 -9.85 3.26 6.09
CA LYS A 98 -9.07 4.43 5.65
C LYS A 98 -8.01 4.09 4.63
N VAL A 99 -7.52 2.85 4.58
CA VAL A 99 -6.42 2.47 3.67
C VAL A 99 -6.75 2.69 2.19
N GLY A 100 -8.02 2.52 1.79
CA GLY A 100 -8.47 2.77 0.42
C GLY A 100 -8.37 4.23 0.03
N LYS A 101 -8.85 5.11 0.90
CA LYS A 101 -8.76 6.57 0.73
C LYS A 101 -7.31 6.99 0.61
N MET A 102 -6.45 6.51 1.51
CA MET A 102 -5.02 6.79 1.49
C MET A 102 -4.35 6.48 0.15
N VAL A 103 -4.65 5.32 -0.43
CA VAL A 103 -4.14 4.93 -1.75
C VAL A 103 -4.77 5.79 -2.85
N GLY A 104 -6.09 5.96 -2.82
CA GLY A 104 -6.85 6.58 -3.89
C GLY A 104 -6.70 8.11 -3.99
N GLY A 105 -6.55 8.78 -2.85
CA GLY A 105 -6.41 10.23 -2.78
C GLY A 105 -4.97 10.73 -2.80
N THR A 106 -3.98 9.81 -2.83
CA THR A 106 -2.58 10.13 -3.12
C THR A 106 -2.22 9.73 -4.56
N ARG A 107 -1.50 8.63 -4.76
CA ARG A 107 -1.15 8.09 -6.07
C ARG A 107 -1.37 6.60 -6.09
N PHE A 108 -2.21 6.14 -7.02
CA PHE A 108 -2.39 4.72 -7.26
C PHE A 108 -1.09 4.08 -7.78
N PRO A 109 -0.68 2.91 -7.27
CA PRO A 109 0.56 2.28 -7.69
C PRO A 109 0.47 1.79 -9.13
N ASP A 110 1.52 1.99 -9.92
CA ASP A 110 1.62 1.40 -11.26
C ASP A 110 1.95 -0.11 -11.17
N LEU A 111 2.63 -0.52 -10.11
CA LEU A 111 2.94 -1.91 -9.79
C LEU A 111 3.08 -2.09 -8.28
N ASN A 112 2.48 -3.15 -7.74
CA ASN A 112 2.78 -3.64 -6.41
C ASN A 112 3.64 -4.89 -6.52
N ILE A 113 4.67 -4.97 -5.68
CA ILE A 113 5.48 -6.16 -5.47
C ILE A 113 5.48 -6.39 -3.96
N LEU A 114 4.74 -7.38 -3.49
CA LEU A 114 4.73 -7.77 -2.10
C LEU A 114 5.84 -8.78 -1.86
N ASP A 115 6.81 -8.38 -1.03
CA ASP A 115 7.86 -9.26 -0.56
C ASP A 115 7.28 -10.21 0.50
N ALA A 116 7.20 -11.49 0.13
CA ALA A 116 6.90 -12.59 1.04
C ALA A 116 8.04 -13.61 1.00
N THR A 117 9.30 -13.15 0.88
CA THR A 117 10.48 -14.03 0.99
C THR A 117 10.63 -14.53 2.43
N TRP A 118 10.46 -13.61 3.39
CA TRP A 118 10.40 -13.87 4.83
C TRP A 118 9.14 -13.24 5.42
N VAL A 119 8.29 -14.05 6.04
CA VAL A 119 6.99 -13.60 6.54
C VAL A 119 6.95 -13.70 8.06
N ILE A 120 6.77 -12.57 8.76
CA ILE A 120 6.48 -12.58 10.20
C ILE A 120 5.03 -13.02 10.40
N THR A 121 4.81 -14.16 11.04
CA THR A 121 3.49 -14.82 11.07
C THR A 121 2.63 -14.51 12.31
N LYS A 122 3.21 -13.87 13.32
CA LYS A 122 2.56 -13.56 14.61
C LYS A 122 3.18 -12.39 15.34
N ASP A 123 2.50 -11.96 16.41
CA ASP A 123 2.91 -10.93 17.36
C ASP A 123 3.09 -9.51 16.78
N GLY A 124 2.53 -9.24 15.59
CA GLY A 124 2.48 -7.87 15.07
C GLY A 124 1.59 -6.96 15.91
N PRO A 125 1.91 -5.66 16.10
CA PRO A 125 2.91 -4.87 15.37
C PRO A 125 4.36 -5.11 15.77
N GLU A 126 4.62 -5.64 16.97
CA GLU A 126 5.95 -5.80 17.58
C GLU A 126 6.72 -7.03 17.07
N GLY A 127 6.12 -7.82 16.18
CA GLY A 127 6.62 -9.10 15.70
C GLY A 127 8.11 -9.09 15.37
N TYR A 128 8.84 -10.04 15.97
CA TYR A 128 10.28 -10.14 15.87
C TYR A 128 10.71 -10.93 14.64
N ALA A 129 11.92 -10.66 14.13
CA ALA A 129 12.51 -11.43 13.03
C ALA A 129 12.62 -12.93 13.33
N THR A 130 12.70 -13.32 14.61
CA THR A 130 12.69 -14.73 15.05
C THR A 130 11.37 -15.45 14.81
N ASN A 131 10.27 -14.72 14.57
CA ASN A 131 8.98 -15.25 14.17
C ASN A 131 8.80 -15.30 12.63
N ALA A 132 9.83 -14.91 11.86
CA ALA A 132 9.78 -14.95 10.41
C ALA A 132 9.94 -16.39 9.90
N VAL A 133 9.11 -16.75 8.93
CA VAL A 133 9.18 -18.01 8.20
C VAL A 133 9.66 -17.71 6.79
N GLU A 134 10.65 -18.46 6.30
CA GLU A 134 11.09 -18.38 4.91
C GLU A 134 10.04 -19.02 4.00
N VAL A 135 9.53 -18.26 3.05
CA VAL A 135 8.53 -18.69 2.05
C VAL A 135 9.10 -18.54 0.64
N GLY A 136 10.04 -17.62 0.43
CA GLY A 136 10.74 -17.44 -0.85
C GLY A 136 9.84 -16.97 -2.00
N THR A 137 8.82 -16.16 -1.71
CA THR A 137 7.80 -15.75 -2.69
C THR A 137 7.77 -14.23 -2.89
N LEU A 138 7.58 -13.80 -4.13
CA LEU A 138 7.15 -12.44 -4.46
C LEU A 138 5.76 -12.50 -5.09
N ILE A 139 4.84 -11.65 -4.65
CA ILE A 139 3.51 -11.51 -5.25
C ILE A 139 3.46 -10.16 -5.94
N ALA A 140 3.24 -10.14 -7.26
CA ALA A 140 3.19 -8.89 -8.02
C ALA A 140 1.84 -8.71 -8.73
N GLY A 141 1.36 -7.47 -8.75
CA GLY A 141 0.10 -7.11 -9.40
C GLY A 141 -0.14 -5.60 -9.44
N VAL A 142 -0.95 -5.16 -10.39
CA VAL A 142 -1.34 -3.74 -10.53
C VAL A 142 -2.46 -3.34 -9.57
N ASP A 143 -3.21 -4.33 -9.05
CA ASP A 143 -4.28 -4.12 -8.08
C ASP A 143 -3.78 -4.44 -6.65
N PRO A 144 -3.65 -3.45 -5.75
CA PRO A 144 -3.20 -3.68 -4.39
C PRO A 144 -4.21 -4.47 -3.52
N VAL A 145 -5.52 -4.40 -3.83
CA VAL A 145 -6.56 -5.18 -3.12
C VAL A 145 -6.44 -6.66 -3.49
N ALA A 146 -6.24 -6.97 -4.77
CA ALA A 146 -6.02 -8.35 -5.24
C ALA A 146 -4.77 -8.97 -4.61
N VAL A 147 -3.67 -8.21 -4.56
CA VAL A 147 -2.40 -8.65 -3.97
C VAL A 147 -2.57 -8.93 -2.47
N ASP A 148 -3.18 -8.03 -1.71
CA ASP A 148 -3.39 -8.20 -0.27
C ASP A 148 -4.36 -9.35 0.04
N TYR A 149 -5.42 -9.50 -0.76
CA TYR A 149 -6.34 -10.64 -0.67
C TYR A 149 -5.60 -11.96 -0.89
N HIS A 150 -4.83 -12.08 -1.98
CA HIS A 150 -4.09 -13.30 -2.29
C HIS A 150 -3.06 -13.62 -1.20
N ALA A 151 -2.32 -12.62 -0.73
CA ALA A 151 -1.33 -12.77 0.32
C ALA A 151 -1.95 -13.26 1.64
N GLY A 152 -3.08 -12.68 2.06
CA GLY A 152 -3.80 -13.13 3.24
C GLY A 152 -4.26 -14.58 3.10
N LYS A 153 -4.93 -14.92 1.99
CA LYS A 153 -5.56 -16.23 1.77
C LYS A 153 -4.56 -17.37 1.55
N HIS A 154 -3.56 -17.14 0.72
CA HIS A 154 -2.70 -18.20 0.19
C HIS A 154 -1.31 -18.24 0.81
N VAL A 155 -0.87 -17.18 1.50
CA VAL A 155 0.44 -17.14 2.16
C VAL A 155 0.30 -17.05 3.68
N LEU A 156 -0.24 -15.94 4.20
CA LEU A 156 -0.18 -15.70 5.64
C LEU A 156 -1.13 -16.59 6.44
N PHE A 157 -2.36 -16.81 5.97
CA PHE A 157 -3.31 -17.70 6.66
C PHE A 157 -2.80 -19.15 6.78
N PRO A 158 -2.31 -19.81 5.72
CA PRO A 158 -1.73 -21.15 5.82
C PRO A 158 -0.56 -21.24 6.79
N LEU A 159 0.30 -20.21 6.84
CA LEU A 159 1.46 -20.18 7.74
C LEU A 159 1.08 -19.97 9.21
N SER A 160 0.12 -19.08 9.48
CA SER A 160 -0.22 -18.70 10.84
C SER A 160 -1.34 -19.55 11.46
N SER A 161 -2.11 -20.27 10.64
CA SER A 161 -3.37 -20.95 11.03
C SER A 161 -4.35 -20.04 11.80
N ASN A 162 -4.33 -18.74 11.51
CA ASN A 162 -5.08 -17.74 12.26
C ASN A 162 -6.21 -17.18 11.39
N ASN A 163 -7.45 -17.44 11.79
CA ASN A 163 -8.66 -17.03 11.05
C ASN A 163 -8.76 -15.54 10.77
N ARG A 164 -8.00 -14.68 11.46
CA ARG A 164 -7.93 -13.24 11.19
C ARG A 164 -7.20 -12.88 9.89
N HIS A 165 -6.37 -13.78 9.37
CA HIS A 165 -5.61 -13.59 8.12
C HIS A 165 -6.35 -14.13 6.89
N HIS A 166 -7.45 -14.87 7.08
CA HIS A 166 -8.24 -15.36 5.97
C HIS A 166 -9.20 -14.25 5.50
N PRO A 167 -9.09 -13.74 4.26
CA PRO A 167 -9.88 -12.59 3.81
C PRO A 167 -11.35 -12.93 3.53
N ASP A 168 -11.72 -14.21 3.41
CA ASP A 168 -13.14 -14.60 3.28
C ASP A 168 -13.86 -14.69 4.64
N ASN A 169 -13.13 -14.66 5.75
CA ASN A 169 -13.75 -14.66 7.06
C ASN A 169 -14.29 -13.26 7.38
N SER A 170 -15.43 -13.18 8.07
CA SER A 170 -15.95 -11.91 8.59
C SER A 170 -15.06 -11.38 9.71
N ASN A 171 -14.00 -10.66 9.32
CA ASN A 171 -12.97 -10.10 10.18
C ASN A 171 -12.51 -8.74 9.62
N ASN A 172 -11.58 -8.07 10.31
CA ASN A 172 -11.17 -6.74 9.85
C ASN A 172 -10.27 -6.76 8.61
N LEU A 173 -9.66 -7.89 8.22
CA LEU A 173 -9.01 -8.00 6.91
C LEU A 173 -10.05 -7.87 5.81
N HIS A 174 -11.13 -8.65 5.90
CA HIS A 174 -12.25 -8.58 4.97
C HIS A 174 -12.84 -7.17 4.91
N THR A 175 -13.12 -6.56 6.07
CA THR A 175 -13.59 -5.18 6.14
C THR A 175 -12.62 -4.20 5.48
N CYS A 176 -11.31 -4.38 5.71
CA CYS A 176 -10.27 -3.54 5.13
C CYS A 176 -10.27 -3.62 3.60
N LEU A 177 -10.26 -4.83 3.05
CA LEU A 177 -10.22 -5.06 1.61
C LEU A 177 -11.51 -4.57 0.93
N THR A 178 -12.67 -4.83 1.52
CA THR A 178 -13.97 -4.37 0.97
C THR A 178 -14.12 -2.85 1.02
N SER A 179 -13.68 -2.21 2.12
CA SER A 179 -13.68 -0.74 2.19
C SER A 179 -12.72 -0.15 1.17
N ALA A 180 -11.50 -0.71 1.07
CA ALA A 180 -10.52 -0.24 0.11
C ALA A 180 -11.01 -0.36 -1.33
N LEU A 181 -11.64 -1.49 -1.65
CA LEU A 181 -12.25 -1.71 -2.94
C LEU A 181 -13.30 -0.66 -3.28
N THR A 182 -14.15 -0.33 -2.32
CA THR A 182 -15.20 0.70 -2.49
C THR A 182 -14.57 2.08 -2.74
N ASP A 183 -13.64 2.50 -1.89
CA ASP A 183 -12.99 3.80 -1.99
C ASP A 183 -12.24 3.96 -3.32
N LEU A 184 -11.48 2.94 -3.73
CA LEU A 184 -10.67 2.97 -4.96
C LEU A 184 -11.55 3.03 -6.21
N ARG A 185 -12.66 2.29 -6.24
CA ARG A 185 -13.65 2.37 -7.35
C ARG A 185 -14.33 3.73 -7.39
N SER A 186 -14.70 4.29 -6.23
CA SER A 186 -15.25 5.64 -6.16
C SER A 186 -14.27 6.71 -6.64
N ALA A 187 -12.97 6.49 -6.48
CA ALA A 187 -11.92 7.35 -7.02
C ALA A 187 -11.62 7.09 -8.51
N GLY A 188 -12.31 6.14 -9.16
CA GLY A 188 -12.18 5.86 -10.59
C GLY A 188 -11.06 4.91 -10.98
N TYR A 189 -10.44 4.20 -10.02
CA TYR A 189 -9.41 3.22 -10.30
C TYR A 189 -10.00 1.86 -10.69
N GLU A 190 -9.32 1.17 -11.61
CA GLU A 190 -9.63 -0.19 -12.00
C GLU A 190 -9.04 -1.18 -10.99
N VAL A 191 -9.93 -1.83 -10.23
CA VAL A 191 -9.63 -2.86 -9.22
C VAL A 191 -10.64 -4.00 -9.33
N ILE A 192 -10.44 -5.09 -8.57
CA ILE A 192 -11.31 -6.28 -8.58
C ILE A 192 -12.80 -5.96 -8.44
N PRO A 193 -13.73 -6.58 -9.20
CA PRO A 193 -15.13 -6.23 -9.11
C PRO A 193 -15.72 -6.72 -7.79
N SER A 194 -15.15 -7.78 -7.22
CA SER A 194 -15.44 -8.32 -5.90
C SER A 194 -14.24 -9.11 -5.37
N LEU A 195 -14.20 -9.35 -4.05
CA LEU A 195 -13.20 -10.21 -3.41
C LEU A 195 -13.35 -11.70 -3.80
N GLU A 196 -14.51 -12.08 -4.36
CA GLU A 196 -14.82 -13.45 -4.77
C GLU A 196 -14.39 -13.74 -6.22
N ASP A 197 -13.93 -12.71 -6.96
CA ASP A 197 -13.58 -12.86 -8.36
C ASP A 197 -12.20 -13.53 -8.52
N SER A 198 -12.19 -14.65 -9.24
CA SER A 198 -11.00 -15.46 -9.52
C SER A 198 -10.30 -15.09 -10.84
N SER A 199 -10.80 -14.10 -11.58
CA SER A 199 -10.34 -13.76 -12.94
C SER A 199 -9.13 -12.82 -13.02
N TYR A 200 -8.60 -12.36 -11.88
CA TYR A 200 -7.50 -11.40 -11.87
C TYR A 200 -6.16 -12.04 -12.20
N THR A 201 -5.44 -11.38 -13.10
CA THR A 201 -4.07 -11.78 -13.47
C THR A 201 -3.11 -11.29 -12.38
N LEU A 202 -2.95 -12.12 -11.35
CA LEU A 202 -1.76 -12.03 -10.50
C LEU A 202 -0.58 -12.54 -11.31
N LEU A 203 0.56 -11.85 -11.24
CA LEU A 203 1.83 -12.40 -11.70
C LEU A 203 2.36 -13.34 -10.61
N THR A 204 1.59 -14.38 -10.29
CA THR A 204 1.97 -15.44 -9.35
C THR A 204 2.24 -16.68 -10.17
N ASN A 205 3.46 -16.78 -10.72
CA ASN A 205 4.09 -18.05 -11.13
C ASN A 205 5.42 -17.80 -11.85
N GLN A 206 6.32 -17.11 -11.16
CA GLN A 206 7.72 -17.54 -11.25
C GLN A 206 8.19 -17.71 -9.82
N THR A 207 8.43 -18.97 -9.43
CA THR A 207 9.48 -19.25 -8.46
C THR A 207 10.75 -18.70 -9.10
N LEU A 208 11.05 -17.42 -8.85
CA LEU A 208 12.42 -16.98 -8.97
C LEU A 208 13.13 -17.74 -7.86
N ASP A 209 13.86 -18.78 -8.23
CA ASP A 209 14.81 -19.42 -7.35
C ASP A 209 15.79 -18.32 -6.93
N VAL A 210 15.50 -17.67 -5.80
CA VAL A 210 16.39 -16.70 -5.15
C VAL A 210 17.54 -17.42 -4.44
N GLY A 211 17.68 -18.73 -4.65
CA GLY A 211 18.93 -19.45 -4.49
C GLY A 211 20.05 -18.67 -5.17
N MET A 212 20.90 -18.08 -4.34
CA MET A 212 22.19 -17.47 -4.69
C MET A 212 22.19 -15.95 -4.97
N TRP A 213 21.70 -15.15 -4.03
CA TRP A 213 22.33 -13.86 -3.71
C TRP A 213 23.22 -14.00 -2.48
N ARG A 214 24.30 -14.79 -2.59
CA ARG A 214 25.50 -14.52 -1.79
C ARG A 214 26.17 -13.31 -2.41
N LEU A 215 25.96 -12.14 -1.82
CA LEU A 215 26.91 -11.04 -1.99
C LEU A 215 28.26 -11.54 -1.44
N TYR A 216 29.26 -11.54 -2.31
CA TYR A 216 30.66 -11.77 -1.93
C TYR A 216 31.12 -10.72 -0.92
#